data_AF-A0A7W0T959-F1
#
_entry.id   AF-A0A7W0T959-F1
#
_cell.length_a   1.000
_cell.length_b   1.000
_cell.length_c   1.000
_cell.angle_alpha   90.00
_cell.angle_beta   90.00
_cell.angle_gamma   90.00
#
_symmetry.space_group_name_H-M   'P 1'
#
loop_
_entity.id
_entity.type
_entity.pdbx_description
1 polymer ?
#
loop_
_entity_poly.entity_id
_entity_poly.type
_entity_poly.pdbx_seq_one_letter_code
_entity_poly.pdbx_strand_id
1 'polypeptide(L)'
;AKALLPAWTAAGLAAPRLDRELRALVPRNGSNFDHGIAEASRWLAQLPGTRRVIVMTDELAAQRLRAHPEQLARVLPPQTLVHAIAVDEHGDLTRDDTMLLAALAAATGGMSMRAGLDDGMPLDLTQLVRPISLDRITVLAPGWTRIGEHMSRGCDERLVEGMACQLWAEGDAIAGPIAIEGYVWGTRVSRVLHPDSTRAVEVARELSFLQILDDAAAEQVLVVARAVNRVWSLYGEWGGAGGYSDGVGALRGISCCGSRSSSTSSTSSGSFTRGRAPPPLDLEPQLAAAVATCDLGSAKAIATIETTYSEIVDVAVTIDGVSTPSLVTCIEDAIWGTPITVPQHFMHHTTKVVFGART
;
A
#
# COMPACT_ATOMS: atom_id res chain seq x y z
N ALA A 1 -0.14 47.21 3.10
CA ALA A 1 0.15 45.96 3.85
C ALA A 1 1.49 46.12 4.57
N LYS A 2 1.70 45.45 5.71
CA LYS A 2 2.99 45.45 6.44
C LYS A 2 3.47 44.01 6.57
N ALA A 3 4.68 43.70 6.13
CA ALA A 3 5.31 42.41 6.39
C ALA A 3 5.63 42.30 7.90
N LEU A 4 5.10 41.28 8.56
CA LEU A 4 5.33 41.03 9.99
C LEU A 4 6.64 40.24 10.23
N LEU A 5 7.06 39.47 9.22
CA LEU A 5 8.33 38.80 9.16
C LEU A 5 9.17 39.45 8.04
N PRO A 6 10.22 40.23 8.38
CA PRO A 6 10.99 41.01 7.40
C PRO A 6 12.02 40.17 6.63
N ALA A 7 12.13 38.88 6.91
CA ALA A 7 13.02 37.95 6.23
C ALA A 7 12.55 36.51 6.45
N TRP A 8 13.15 35.59 5.72
CA TRP A 8 13.01 34.15 5.97
C TRP A 8 13.27 33.86 7.45
N THR A 9 12.29 33.21 8.09
CA THR A 9 12.31 32.91 9.52
C THR A 9 11.99 31.44 9.69
N ALA A 10 12.79 30.72 10.48
CA ALA A 10 12.51 29.32 10.79
C ALA A 10 11.15 29.19 11.48
N ALA A 11 10.37 28.15 11.15
CA ALA A 11 9.00 27.99 11.64
C ALA A 11 8.87 28.10 13.17
N GLY A 12 9.80 27.48 13.92
CA GLY A 12 9.81 27.52 15.38
C GLY A 12 10.06 28.93 15.98
N LEU A 13 10.68 29.84 15.22
CA LEU A 13 10.90 31.24 15.62
C LEU A 13 9.82 32.18 15.08
N ALA A 14 9.10 31.76 14.04
CA ALA A 14 8.09 32.58 13.38
C ALA A 14 6.85 32.75 14.25
N ALA A 15 6.37 31.69 14.91
CA ALA A 15 5.13 31.70 15.69
C ALA A 15 5.10 32.78 16.81
N PRO A 16 6.04 32.81 17.79
CA PRO A 16 6.00 33.80 18.87
C PRO A 16 6.18 35.24 18.36
N ARG A 17 6.94 35.41 17.25
CA ARG A 17 7.11 36.72 16.62
C ARG A 17 5.82 37.18 15.93
N LEU A 18 5.21 36.31 15.12
CA LEU A 18 3.96 36.61 14.42
C LEU A 18 2.87 37.00 15.42
N ASP A 19 2.71 36.21 16.47
CA ASP A 19 1.75 36.48 17.52
C ASP A 19 2.00 37.85 18.20
N ARG A 20 3.24 38.17 18.58
CA ARG A 20 3.59 39.50 19.10
C ARG A 20 3.28 40.63 18.11
N GLU A 21 3.67 40.49 16.85
CA GLU A 21 3.44 41.52 15.83
C GLU A 21 1.95 41.68 15.52
N LEU A 22 1.18 40.59 15.46
CA LEU A 22 -0.27 40.59 15.25
C LEU A 22 -1.01 41.28 16.41
N ARG A 23 -0.64 40.98 17.66
CA ARG A 23 -1.19 41.65 18.85
C ARG A 23 -0.87 43.15 18.89
N ALA A 24 0.23 43.57 18.26
CA ALA A 24 0.61 44.97 18.14
C ALA A 24 -0.08 45.68 16.96
N LEU A 25 -0.79 44.96 16.08
CA LEU A 25 -1.54 45.60 15.00
C LEU A 25 -2.79 46.27 15.57
N VAL A 26 -2.92 47.57 15.31
CA VAL A 26 -4.18 48.28 15.50
C VAL A 26 -5.12 47.87 14.36
N PRO A 27 -6.30 47.27 14.63
CA PRO A 27 -7.28 46.96 13.60
C PRO A 27 -7.60 48.21 12.78
N ARG A 28 -7.63 48.06 11.46
CA ARG A 28 -8.04 49.12 10.53
C ARG A 28 -9.19 48.62 9.68
N ASN A 29 -10.06 49.53 9.26
CA ASN A 29 -11.20 49.18 8.43
C ASN A 29 -10.75 48.71 7.04
N GLY A 30 -11.34 47.59 6.60
CA GLY A 30 -11.22 47.06 5.24
C GLY A 30 -10.02 46.15 5.01
N SER A 31 -10.29 45.06 4.27
CA SER A 31 -9.27 44.08 3.88
C SER A 31 -8.63 44.48 2.54
N ASN A 32 -7.39 44.97 2.58
CA ASN A 32 -6.66 45.41 1.39
C ASN A 32 -5.85 44.26 0.76
N PHE A 33 -6.58 43.24 0.27
CA PHE A 33 -6.00 42.03 -0.33
C PHE A 33 -5.05 42.33 -1.48
N ASP A 34 -5.43 43.24 -2.38
CA ASP A 34 -4.61 43.62 -3.54
C ASP A 34 -3.20 44.04 -3.13
N HIS A 35 -3.11 44.87 -2.08
CA HIS A 35 -1.83 45.35 -1.56
C HIS A 35 -1.06 44.24 -0.81
N GLY A 36 -1.75 43.32 -0.14
CA GLY A 36 -1.14 42.16 0.51
C GLY A 36 -0.54 41.18 -0.49
N ILE A 37 -1.26 40.87 -1.57
CA ILE A 37 -0.80 39.99 -2.64
C ILE A 37 0.33 40.65 -3.45
N ALA A 38 0.23 41.94 -3.75
CA ALA A 38 1.32 42.68 -4.38
C ALA A 38 2.59 42.69 -3.51
N GLU A 39 2.45 42.84 -2.18
CA GLU A 39 3.57 42.70 -1.25
C GLU A 39 4.19 41.31 -1.35
N ALA A 40 3.38 40.25 -1.19
CA ALA A 40 3.85 38.86 -1.26
C ALA A 40 4.56 38.57 -2.60
N SER A 41 4.03 39.08 -3.71
CA SER A 41 4.67 38.99 -5.03
C SER A 41 6.09 39.56 -5.04
N ARG A 42 6.30 40.77 -4.50
CA ARG A 42 7.64 41.41 -4.46
C ARG A 42 8.66 40.57 -3.67
N TRP A 43 8.23 39.88 -2.63
CA TRP A 43 9.08 38.95 -1.88
C TRP A 43 9.35 37.67 -2.67
N LEU A 44 8.30 37.06 -3.22
CA LEU A 44 8.39 35.80 -3.96
C LEU A 44 9.19 35.92 -5.27
N ALA A 45 9.19 37.10 -5.90
CA ALA A 45 9.97 37.38 -7.11
C ALA A 45 11.49 37.22 -6.90
N GLN A 46 11.96 37.32 -5.65
CA GLN A 46 13.37 37.19 -5.29
C GLN A 46 13.79 35.73 -5.03
N LEU A 47 12.83 34.80 -4.99
CA LEU A 47 13.07 33.40 -4.68
C LEU A 47 13.09 32.55 -5.95
N PRO A 48 14.00 31.57 -6.09
CA PRO A 48 13.96 30.58 -7.16
C PRO A 48 12.91 29.48 -6.88
N GLY A 49 12.51 28.75 -7.92
CA GLY A 49 11.63 27.58 -7.81
C GLY A 49 10.13 27.89 -7.70
N THR A 50 9.36 26.86 -7.35
CA THR A 50 7.90 26.94 -7.17
C THR A 50 7.57 27.80 -5.95
N ARG A 51 6.68 28.77 -6.14
CA ARG A 51 6.29 29.73 -5.10
C ARG A 51 4.89 29.40 -4.61
N ARG A 52 4.60 29.75 -3.36
CA ARG A 52 3.28 29.54 -2.77
C ARG A 52 2.87 30.73 -1.93
N VAL A 53 1.62 31.12 -2.05
CA VAL A 53 0.93 32.07 -1.17
C VAL A 53 -0.22 31.33 -0.50
N ILE A 54 -0.36 31.49 0.81
CA ILE A 54 -1.56 31.07 1.56
C ILE A 54 -2.25 32.35 2.00
N VAL A 55 -3.52 32.51 1.59
CA VAL A 55 -4.36 33.67 1.92
C VAL A 55 -5.45 33.20 2.86
N MET A 56 -5.59 33.83 4.02
CA MET A 56 -6.66 33.56 4.98
C MET A 56 -7.58 34.77 5.06
N THR A 57 -8.89 34.54 5.09
CA THR A 57 -9.92 35.60 5.11
C THR A 57 -11.20 35.13 5.78
N ASP A 58 -11.91 36.06 6.41
CA ASP A 58 -13.31 35.94 6.84
C ASP A 58 -14.33 36.30 5.73
N GLU A 59 -13.87 36.41 4.47
CA GLU A 59 -14.62 36.84 3.28
C GLU A 59 -15.18 38.28 3.33
N LEU A 60 -14.78 39.08 4.33
CA LEU A 60 -15.09 40.50 4.41
C LEU A 60 -14.09 41.30 3.55
N ALA A 61 -14.36 41.35 2.25
CA ALA A 61 -13.54 42.07 1.27
C ALA A 61 -14.27 43.24 0.61
N ALA A 62 -13.49 44.17 0.04
CA ALA A 62 -14.00 45.26 -0.78
C ALA A 62 -14.74 44.73 -2.03
N GLN A 63 -15.83 45.40 -2.42
CA GLN A 63 -16.69 44.99 -3.55
C GLN A 63 -15.91 44.78 -4.86
N ARG A 64 -14.87 45.59 -5.13
CA ARG A 64 -14.02 45.44 -6.31
C ARG A 64 -13.38 44.06 -6.42
N LEU A 65 -13.00 43.46 -5.29
CA LEU A 65 -12.36 42.15 -5.25
C LEU A 65 -13.36 41.04 -5.54
N ARG A 66 -14.63 41.23 -5.16
CA ARG A 66 -15.71 40.27 -5.41
C ARG A 66 -16.03 40.11 -6.89
N ALA A 67 -15.85 41.17 -7.68
CA ALA A 67 -16.17 41.13 -9.10
C ALA A 67 -15.17 40.29 -9.90
N HIS A 68 -13.87 40.40 -9.59
CA HIS A 68 -12.79 39.81 -10.40
C HIS A 68 -11.56 39.36 -9.56
N PRO A 69 -11.73 38.43 -8.61
CA PRO A 69 -10.63 38.01 -7.72
C PRO A 69 -9.47 37.35 -8.50
N GLU A 70 -9.74 36.71 -9.64
CA GLU A 70 -8.74 36.07 -10.51
C GLU A 70 -7.71 37.05 -11.10
N GLN A 71 -8.05 38.35 -11.20
CA GLN A 71 -7.12 39.36 -11.73
C GLN A 71 -5.88 39.53 -10.84
N LEU A 72 -5.97 39.17 -9.56
CA LEU A 72 -4.82 39.17 -8.65
C LEU A 72 -3.73 38.17 -9.05
N ALA A 73 -4.05 37.15 -9.85
CA ALA A 73 -3.02 36.24 -10.36
C ALA A 73 -1.98 36.97 -11.23
N ARG A 74 -2.37 38.07 -11.89
CA ARG A 74 -1.50 38.83 -12.80
C ARG A 74 -0.35 39.56 -12.09
N VAL A 75 -0.51 39.85 -10.81
CA VAL A 75 0.56 40.52 -10.03
C VAL A 75 1.56 39.53 -9.46
N LEU A 76 1.28 38.22 -9.51
CA LEU A 76 2.15 37.19 -8.96
C LEU A 76 3.24 36.79 -9.96
N PRO A 77 4.44 36.38 -9.49
CA PRO A 77 5.45 35.80 -10.36
C PRO A 77 4.90 34.50 -11.00
N PRO A 78 5.40 34.10 -12.19
CA PRO A 78 5.08 32.81 -12.78
C PRO A 78 5.35 31.65 -11.80
N GLN A 79 4.62 30.55 -11.95
CA GLN A 79 4.73 29.36 -11.09
C GLN A 79 4.46 29.63 -9.60
N THR A 80 3.63 30.63 -9.30
CA THR A 80 3.13 30.88 -7.94
C THR A 80 1.76 30.26 -7.78
N LEU A 81 1.62 29.34 -6.82
CA LEU A 81 0.35 28.77 -6.40
C LEU A 81 -0.28 29.64 -5.30
N VAL A 82 -1.58 29.91 -5.38
CA VAL A 82 -2.33 30.57 -4.30
C VAL A 82 -3.31 29.57 -3.71
N HIS A 83 -3.10 29.22 -2.44
CA HIS A 83 -4.16 28.58 -1.65
C HIS A 83 -4.91 29.67 -0.89
N ALA A 84 -6.23 29.64 -0.95
CA ALA A 84 -7.08 30.56 -0.22
C ALA A 84 -7.88 29.78 0.83
N ILE A 85 -8.08 30.37 2.00
CA ILE A 85 -8.78 29.78 3.12
C ILE A 85 -9.81 30.79 3.61
N ALA A 86 -11.08 30.46 3.46
CA ALA A 86 -12.16 31.12 4.18
C ALA A 86 -12.18 30.58 5.61
N VAL A 87 -12.23 31.47 6.58
CA VAL A 87 -12.19 31.14 8.00
C VAL A 87 -13.57 31.39 8.58
N ASP A 88 -14.14 30.38 9.22
CA ASP A 88 -15.40 30.46 9.95
C ASP A 88 -15.23 30.04 11.42
N GLU A 89 -16.34 30.03 12.15
CA GLU A 89 -16.33 29.75 13.59
C GLU A 89 -16.15 28.25 13.91
N HIS A 90 -16.51 27.32 13.01
CA HIS A 90 -16.58 25.89 13.36
C HIS A 90 -16.37 24.97 12.15
N GLY A 91 -15.57 23.91 12.33
CA GLY A 91 -15.49 22.80 11.39
C GLY A 91 -14.08 22.48 10.87
N ASP A 92 -13.99 21.34 10.20
CA ASP A 92 -12.76 20.84 9.61
C ASP A 92 -12.31 21.65 8.38
N LEU A 93 -11.03 21.51 8.04
CA LEU A 93 -10.48 22.05 6.80
C LEU A 93 -11.05 21.33 5.58
N THR A 94 -12.12 21.88 5.02
CA THR A 94 -12.87 21.32 3.89
C THR A 94 -12.61 22.11 2.61
N ARG A 95 -12.74 21.48 1.45
CA ARG A 95 -12.59 22.16 0.17
C ARG A 95 -13.84 22.97 -0.14
N ASP A 96 -13.67 24.24 -0.50
CA ASP A 96 -14.78 25.14 -0.87
C ASP A 96 -14.40 25.90 -2.15
N ASP A 97 -14.89 25.43 -3.29
CA ASP A 97 -14.65 26.05 -4.61
C ASP A 97 -15.64 27.20 -4.90
N THR A 98 -16.48 27.58 -3.94
CA THR A 98 -17.51 28.62 -4.08
C THR A 98 -17.21 29.89 -3.30
N MET A 99 -16.25 29.84 -2.36
CA MET A 99 -15.84 30.98 -1.57
C MET A 99 -15.27 32.13 -2.41
N LEU A 100 -15.23 33.34 -1.83
CA LEU A 100 -14.85 34.58 -2.50
C LEU A 100 -13.56 34.50 -3.33
N LEU A 101 -12.51 33.88 -2.79
CA LEU A 101 -11.20 33.81 -3.43
C LEU A 101 -10.95 32.49 -4.20
N ALA A 102 -11.98 31.67 -4.41
CA ALA A 102 -11.86 30.41 -5.13
C ALA A 102 -11.34 30.60 -6.57
N ALA A 103 -11.83 31.62 -7.29
CA ALA A 103 -11.37 31.87 -8.65
C ALA A 103 -9.89 32.28 -8.74
N LEU A 104 -9.35 32.97 -7.72
CA LEU A 104 -7.92 33.26 -7.63
C LEU A 104 -7.09 31.99 -7.41
N ALA A 105 -7.53 31.13 -6.49
CA ALA A 105 -6.86 29.85 -6.25
C ALA A 105 -6.87 28.99 -7.53
N ALA A 106 -8.01 28.87 -8.19
CA ALA A 106 -8.15 28.15 -9.45
C ALA A 106 -7.27 28.72 -10.57
N ALA A 107 -7.22 30.05 -10.73
CA ALA A 107 -6.40 30.72 -11.74
C ALA A 107 -4.89 30.48 -11.57
N THR A 108 -4.46 30.06 -10.38
CA THR A 108 -3.06 29.77 -10.06
C THR A 108 -2.79 28.28 -9.83
N GLY A 109 -3.80 27.41 -10.00
CA GLY A 109 -3.68 25.96 -9.77
C GLY A 109 -3.62 25.55 -8.28
N GLY A 110 -3.87 26.49 -7.36
CA GLY A 110 -3.94 26.24 -5.93
C GLY A 110 -5.30 25.69 -5.47
N MET A 111 -5.59 25.80 -4.17
CA MET A 111 -6.84 25.28 -3.58
C MET A 111 -7.60 26.37 -2.86
N SER A 112 -8.92 26.23 -2.84
CA SER A 112 -9.81 27.01 -2.00
C SER A 112 -10.43 26.13 -0.94
N MET A 113 -10.29 26.55 0.31
CA MET A 113 -10.63 25.77 1.48
C MET A 113 -11.47 26.61 2.45
N ARG A 114 -12.31 25.98 3.24
CA ARG A 114 -12.98 26.55 4.40
C ARG A 114 -12.44 25.88 5.65
N ALA A 115 -12.22 26.65 6.70
CA ALA A 115 -11.67 26.17 7.96
C ALA A 115 -12.41 26.80 9.13
N GLY A 116 -12.82 25.97 10.10
CA GLY A 116 -13.26 26.44 11.40
C GLY A 116 -12.11 26.69 12.34
N LEU A 117 -12.23 27.76 13.12
CA LEU A 117 -11.35 28.04 14.23
C LEU A 117 -11.99 27.57 15.54
N ASP A 118 -11.92 26.26 15.79
CA ASP A 118 -12.28 25.74 17.10
C ASP A 118 -11.20 26.10 18.13
N ASP A 119 -11.60 26.70 19.25
CA ASP A 119 -10.73 27.10 20.36
C ASP A 119 -10.05 25.87 20.99
N GLY A 120 -8.93 25.44 20.43
CA GLY A 120 -8.06 24.43 21.03
C GLY A 120 -7.45 23.41 20.07
N MET A 121 -7.92 23.32 18.82
CA MET A 121 -7.39 22.37 17.84
C MET A 121 -6.55 23.08 16.78
N PRO A 122 -5.24 22.76 16.66
CA PRO A 122 -4.43 23.33 15.59
C PRO A 122 -4.95 22.83 14.24
N LEU A 123 -5.15 23.77 13.31
CA LEU A 123 -5.58 23.47 11.95
C LEU A 123 -4.45 22.75 11.19
N ASP A 124 -4.71 21.53 10.71
CA ASP A 124 -3.75 20.80 9.88
C ASP A 124 -3.73 21.36 8.44
N LEU A 125 -2.70 22.17 8.16
CA LEU A 125 -2.49 22.80 6.86
C LEU A 125 -1.57 21.98 5.93
N THR A 126 -1.25 20.72 6.27
CA THR A 126 -0.31 19.89 5.50
C THR A 126 -0.70 19.77 4.03
N GLN A 127 -1.99 19.65 3.74
CA GLN A 127 -2.51 19.56 2.36
C GLN A 127 -2.24 20.81 1.51
N LEU A 128 -2.01 21.97 2.12
CA LEU A 128 -1.61 23.19 1.39
C LEU A 128 -0.12 23.20 1.06
N VAL A 129 0.69 22.45 1.79
CA VAL A 129 2.14 22.44 1.64
C VAL A 129 2.59 21.36 0.64
N ARG A 130 1.89 20.24 0.59
CA ARG A 130 2.15 19.14 -0.34
C ARG A 130 0.83 18.47 -0.77
N PRO A 131 0.75 17.92 -1.99
CA PRO A 131 -0.43 17.22 -2.43
C PRO A 131 -0.52 15.85 -1.73
N ILE A 132 -1.48 15.72 -0.82
CA ILE A 132 -1.74 14.47 -0.06
C ILE A 132 -3.12 13.90 -0.34
N SER A 133 -3.84 14.46 -1.31
CA SER A 133 -5.11 13.92 -1.77
C SER A 133 -5.30 14.11 -3.26
N LEU A 134 -6.09 13.20 -3.82
CA LEU A 134 -6.70 13.31 -5.13
C LEU A 134 -8.20 13.51 -4.92
N ASP A 135 -8.72 14.64 -5.34
CA ASP A 135 -10.12 15.03 -5.14
C ASP A 135 -10.95 14.83 -6.42
N ARG A 136 -12.27 14.69 -6.27
CA ARG A 136 -13.25 14.60 -7.38
C ARG A 136 -12.84 13.57 -8.42
N ILE A 137 -12.53 12.37 -7.93
CA ILE A 137 -12.08 11.31 -8.79
C ILE A 137 -13.25 10.88 -9.68
N THR A 138 -12.99 10.74 -10.96
CA THR A 138 -13.97 10.28 -11.94
C THR A 138 -13.34 9.17 -12.75
N VAL A 139 -14.03 8.03 -12.86
CA VAL A 139 -13.59 6.92 -13.70
C VAL A 139 -14.47 6.88 -14.95
N LEU A 140 -13.86 7.14 -16.09
CA LEU A 140 -14.48 7.09 -17.41
C LEU A 140 -14.07 5.77 -18.09
N ALA A 141 -15.00 4.82 -18.15
CA ALA A 141 -14.75 3.48 -18.66
C ALA A 141 -15.82 3.10 -19.71
N PRO A 142 -15.75 3.63 -20.94
CA PRO A 142 -16.74 3.33 -21.98
C PRO A 142 -16.67 1.84 -22.37
N GLY A 143 -17.82 1.18 -22.39
CA GLY A 143 -17.92 -0.26 -22.64
C GLY A 143 -17.62 -1.15 -21.43
N TRP A 144 -17.48 -0.56 -20.24
CA TRP A 144 -17.33 -1.29 -18.98
C TRP A 144 -18.58 -1.17 -18.11
N THR A 145 -18.99 -2.27 -17.49
CA THR A 145 -20.10 -2.35 -16.54
C THR A 145 -19.54 -2.70 -15.17
N ARG A 146 -19.93 -1.95 -14.15
CA ARG A 146 -19.44 -2.16 -12.78
C ARG A 146 -20.00 -3.46 -12.20
N ILE A 147 -19.15 -4.23 -11.55
CA ILE A 147 -19.50 -5.44 -10.81
C ILE A 147 -19.67 -5.07 -9.32
N GLY A 148 -20.75 -5.53 -8.70
CA GLY A 148 -20.94 -5.42 -7.25
C GLY A 148 -21.15 -3.98 -6.75
N GLU A 149 -22.20 -3.30 -7.25
CA GLU A 149 -22.53 -1.90 -6.93
C GLU A 149 -22.58 -1.57 -5.43
N HIS A 150 -22.86 -2.56 -4.57
CA HIS A 150 -23.02 -2.37 -3.13
C HIS A 150 -21.74 -2.46 -2.30
N MET A 151 -20.62 -2.96 -2.86
CA MET A 151 -19.43 -3.31 -2.06
C MET A 151 -18.23 -2.39 -2.29
N SER A 152 -18.19 -1.65 -3.40
CA SER A 152 -17.13 -0.68 -3.62
C SER A 152 -17.62 0.70 -3.20
N ARG A 153 -17.00 1.30 -2.16
CA ARG A 153 -17.06 2.76 -2.01
C ARG A 153 -16.61 3.34 -3.34
N GLY A 154 -17.44 4.21 -3.93
CA GLY A 154 -17.10 4.86 -5.19
C GLY A 154 -15.72 5.51 -5.08
N CYS A 155 -14.97 5.48 -6.16
CA CYS A 155 -13.80 6.34 -6.32
C CYS A 155 -14.27 7.76 -6.67
N ASP A 156 -15.31 8.29 -6.02
CA ASP A 156 -16.03 9.52 -6.45
C ASP A 156 -15.75 10.74 -5.57
N GLU A 157 -15.29 10.54 -4.34
CA GLU A 157 -15.05 11.64 -3.40
C GLU A 157 -13.60 12.14 -3.41
N ARG A 158 -12.78 11.51 -2.56
CA ARG A 158 -11.43 11.96 -2.22
C ARG A 158 -10.59 10.76 -1.80
N LEU A 159 -9.41 10.65 -2.38
CA LEU A 159 -8.43 9.65 -2.01
C LEU A 159 -7.26 10.35 -1.31
N VAL A 160 -7.12 10.14 0.00
CA VAL A 160 -5.96 10.68 0.75
C VAL A 160 -4.77 9.74 0.66
N GLU A 161 -3.58 10.27 0.98
CA GLU A 161 -2.34 9.51 1.07
C GLU A 161 -2.52 8.25 1.93
N GLY A 162 -2.09 7.10 1.41
CA GLY A 162 -2.25 5.80 2.06
C GLY A 162 -3.60 5.11 1.84
N MET A 163 -4.59 5.78 1.24
CA MET A 163 -5.84 5.13 0.84
C MET A 163 -5.77 4.60 -0.59
N ALA A 164 -6.57 3.56 -0.83
CA ALA A 164 -6.87 3.05 -2.16
C ALA A 164 -8.39 2.93 -2.31
N CYS A 165 -8.88 3.16 -3.52
CA CYS A 165 -10.23 2.77 -3.91
C CYS A 165 -10.12 1.66 -4.95
N GLN A 166 -11.09 0.75 -4.96
CA GLN A 166 -11.09 -0.38 -5.87
C GLN A 166 -12.40 -0.40 -6.65
N LEU A 167 -12.26 -0.48 -7.97
CA LEU A 167 -13.38 -0.64 -8.90
C LEU A 167 -13.23 -1.98 -9.60
N TRP A 168 -14.28 -2.80 -9.51
CA TRP A 168 -14.42 -4.01 -10.30
C TRP A 168 -15.41 -3.76 -11.42
N ALA A 169 -15.02 -4.11 -12.64
CA ALA A 169 -15.84 -3.93 -13.81
C ALA A 169 -15.56 -5.04 -14.83
N GLU A 170 -16.60 -5.40 -15.58
CA GLU A 170 -16.51 -6.25 -16.75
C GLU A 170 -16.63 -5.41 -18.01
N GLY A 171 -15.91 -5.79 -19.05
CA GLY A 171 -15.99 -5.17 -20.37
C GLY A 171 -16.02 -6.25 -21.43
N ASP A 172 -16.68 -5.97 -22.55
CA ASP A 172 -16.64 -6.85 -23.71
C ASP A 172 -15.32 -6.70 -24.50
N ALA A 173 -15.18 -7.45 -25.59
CA ALA A 173 -13.97 -7.42 -26.41
C ALA A 173 -13.72 -6.08 -27.12
N ILE A 174 -14.71 -5.18 -27.16
CA ILE A 174 -14.60 -3.84 -27.76
C ILE A 174 -14.47 -2.74 -26.69
N ALA A 175 -14.42 -3.11 -25.41
CA ALA A 175 -14.29 -2.16 -24.32
C ALA A 175 -13.02 -1.32 -24.45
N GLY A 176 -13.19 -0.01 -24.30
CA GLY A 176 -12.12 0.96 -24.50
C GLY A 176 -11.15 1.02 -23.32
N PRO A 177 -10.12 1.89 -23.40
CA PRO A 177 -9.29 2.18 -22.24
C PRO A 177 -10.10 2.85 -21.12
N ILE A 178 -9.62 2.71 -19.89
CA ILE A 178 -10.22 3.28 -18.69
C ILE A 178 -9.44 4.57 -18.36
N ALA A 179 -10.11 5.72 -18.41
CA ALA A 179 -9.51 6.99 -18.00
C ALA A 179 -9.92 7.31 -16.55
N ILE A 180 -8.92 7.54 -15.70
CA ILE A 180 -9.09 7.99 -14.33
C ILE A 180 -8.71 9.47 -14.31
N GLU A 181 -9.65 10.30 -13.89
CA GLU A 181 -9.46 11.74 -13.76
C GLU A 181 -9.65 12.16 -12.31
N GLY A 182 -9.05 13.28 -11.95
CA GLY A 182 -9.25 13.89 -10.64
C GLY A 182 -8.47 15.19 -10.54
N TYR A 183 -8.42 15.74 -9.33
CA TYR A 183 -7.75 16.99 -9.06
C TYR A 183 -6.71 16.81 -7.97
N VAL A 184 -5.47 17.15 -8.28
CA VAL A 184 -4.43 17.36 -7.27
C VAL A 184 -4.37 18.85 -7.02
N TRP A 185 -4.80 19.26 -5.84
CA TRP A 185 -5.12 20.67 -5.56
C TRP A 185 -6.16 21.21 -6.55
N GLY A 186 -5.86 22.29 -7.27
CA GLY A 186 -6.71 22.83 -8.34
C GLY A 186 -6.37 22.29 -9.74
N THR A 187 -5.35 21.43 -9.85
CA THR A 187 -4.85 20.97 -11.14
C THR A 187 -5.49 19.63 -11.51
N ARG A 188 -6.17 19.58 -12.65
CA ARG A 188 -6.71 18.32 -13.18
C ARG A 188 -5.56 17.40 -13.57
N VAL A 189 -5.61 16.16 -13.07
CA VAL A 189 -4.74 15.06 -13.48
C VAL A 189 -5.58 14.00 -14.16
N SER A 190 -4.98 13.30 -15.13
CA SER A 190 -5.63 12.21 -15.82
C SER A 190 -4.62 11.10 -16.08
N ARG A 191 -5.09 9.86 -15.98
CA ARG A 191 -4.32 8.66 -16.32
C ARG A 191 -5.21 7.71 -17.10
N VAL A 192 -4.71 7.26 -18.25
CA VAL A 192 -5.39 6.26 -19.09
C VAL A 192 -4.76 4.90 -18.85
N LEU A 193 -5.59 3.93 -18.49
CA LEU A 193 -5.22 2.54 -18.26
C LEU A 193 -5.77 1.69 -19.40
N HIS A 194 -4.92 0.79 -19.90
CA HIS A 194 -5.33 -0.22 -20.87
C HIS A 194 -5.42 -1.56 -20.15
N PRO A 195 -6.48 -2.35 -20.37
CA PRO A 195 -6.56 -3.70 -19.84
C PRO A 195 -5.35 -4.52 -20.27
N ASP A 196 -4.72 -5.20 -19.32
CA ASP A 196 -3.59 -6.06 -19.57
C ASP A 196 -4.00 -7.52 -19.39
N SER A 197 -4.24 -8.20 -20.50
CA SER A 197 -4.64 -9.61 -20.50
C SER A 197 -3.57 -10.53 -19.92
N THR A 198 -2.29 -10.11 -19.86
CA THR A 198 -1.23 -10.93 -19.25
C THR A 198 -1.39 -11.06 -17.74
N ARG A 199 -2.14 -10.15 -17.11
CA ARG A 199 -2.48 -10.18 -15.67
C ARG A 199 -3.83 -10.82 -15.36
N ALA A 200 -4.51 -11.40 -16.35
CA ALA A 200 -5.86 -11.96 -16.17
C ALA A 200 -5.94 -13.01 -15.05
N VAL A 201 -4.93 -13.87 -14.90
CA VAL A 201 -4.89 -14.89 -13.83
C VAL A 201 -4.78 -14.26 -12.44
N GLU A 202 -3.98 -13.20 -12.30
CA GLU A 202 -3.84 -12.47 -11.03
C GLU A 202 -5.15 -11.78 -10.65
N VAL A 203 -5.76 -11.08 -11.60
CA VAL A 203 -7.06 -10.42 -11.43
C VAL A 203 -8.15 -11.44 -11.06
N ALA A 204 -8.19 -12.58 -11.74
CA ALA A 204 -9.16 -13.64 -11.44
C ALA A 204 -8.96 -14.23 -10.04
N ARG A 205 -7.71 -14.35 -9.56
CA ARG A 205 -7.46 -14.82 -8.18
C ARG A 205 -8.00 -13.85 -7.15
N GLU A 206 -7.73 -12.56 -7.31
CA GLU A 206 -8.29 -11.53 -6.41
C GLU A 206 -9.83 -11.55 -6.44
N LEU A 207 -10.43 -11.58 -7.63
CA LEU A 207 -11.88 -11.69 -7.80
C LEU A 207 -12.47 -12.95 -7.19
N SER A 208 -11.75 -14.08 -7.19
CA SER A 208 -12.26 -15.35 -6.65
C SER A 208 -12.48 -15.32 -5.13
N PHE A 209 -11.81 -14.42 -4.42
CA PHE A 209 -12.03 -14.19 -2.98
C PHE A 209 -13.21 -13.25 -2.71
N LEU A 210 -13.66 -12.51 -3.73
CA LEU A 210 -14.72 -11.53 -3.60
C LEU A 210 -16.07 -12.17 -3.90
N GLN A 211 -16.96 -12.17 -2.91
CA GLN A 211 -18.34 -12.63 -3.05
C GLN A 211 -19.24 -11.58 -3.73
N ILE A 212 -18.73 -10.96 -4.81
CA ILE A 212 -19.40 -9.86 -5.53
C ILE A 212 -19.91 -10.27 -6.91
N LEU A 213 -19.54 -11.46 -7.37
CA LEU A 213 -19.89 -12.00 -8.68
C LEU A 213 -21.17 -12.83 -8.57
N ASP A 214 -21.97 -12.83 -9.65
CA ASP A 214 -23.01 -13.85 -9.79
C ASP A 214 -22.39 -15.25 -10.01
N ASP A 215 -23.20 -16.29 -9.87
CA ASP A 215 -22.73 -17.68 -9.95
C ASP A 215 -22.03 -18.01 -11.28
N ALA A 216 -22.48 -17.40 -12.38
CA ALA A 216 -21.93 -17.68 -13.70
C ALA A 216 -20.55 -17.03 -13.89
N ALA A 217 -20.42 -15.76 -13.50
CA ALA A 217 -19.17 -15.03 -13.51
C ALA A 217 -18.17 -15.62 -12.49
N ALA A 218 -18.64 -16.04 -11.31
CA ALA A 218 -17.84 -16.69 -10.30
C ALA A 218 -17.19 -17.98 -10.80
N GLU A 219 -17.95 -18.87 -11.47
CA GLU A 219 -17.39 -20.10 -12.06
C GLU A 219 -16.33 -19.80 -13.13
N GLN A 220 -16.56 -18.82 -14.00
CA GLN A 220 -15.56 -18.40 -15.00
C GLN A 220 -14.29 -17.87 -14.34
N VAL A 221 -14.43 -17.02 -13.33
CA VAL A 221 -13.32 -16.46 -12.56
C VAL A 221 -12.52 -17.57 -11.86
N LEU A 222 -13.18 -18.55 -11.25
CA LEU A 222 -12.50 -19.70 -10.62
C LEU A 222 -11.69 -20.51 -11.64
N VAL A 223 -12.23 -20.71 -12.86
CA VAL A 223 -11.51 -21.40 -13.95
C VAL A 223 -10.25 -20.63 -14.34
N VAL A 224 -10.34 -19.30 -14.52
CA VAL A 224 -9.18 -18.45 -14.91
C VAL A 224 -8.16 -18.33 -13.77
N ALA A 225 -8.63 -18.24 -12.52
CA ALA A 225 -7.80 -18.19 -11.32
C ALA A 225 -6.98 -19.48 -11.09
N ARG A 226 -7.37 -20.57 -11.79
CA ARG A 226 -6.91 -21.95 -11.55
C ARG A 226 -7.19 -22.38 -10.11
N ALA A 227 -8.32 -21.92 -9.57
CA ALA A 227 -8.81 -22.34 -8.27
C ALA A 227 -9.39 -23.75 -8.39
N VAL A 228 -9.31 -24.54 -7.30
CA VAL A 228 -9.96 -25.84 -7.25
C VAL A 228 -11.47 -25.63 -7.36
N ASN A 229 -12.07 -26.18 -8.41
CA ASN A 229 -13.49 -26.04 -8.72
C ASN A 229 -14.00 -27.33 -9.39
N ARG A 230 -15.15 -27.28 -10.07
CA ARG A 230 -15.71 -28.46 -10.75
C ARG A 230 -14.85 -28.94 -11.94
N VAL A 231 -14.00 -28.08 -12.48
CA VAL A 231 -13.12 -28.34 -13.63
C VAL A 231 -11.69 -28.66 -13.19
N TRP A 232 -11.21 -28.00 -12.14
CA TRP A 232 -9.86 -28.14 -11.61
C TRP A 232 -9.85 -28.91 -10.29
N SER A 233 -9.08 -30.00 -10.24
CA SER A 233 -8.76 -30.69 -8.99
C SER A 233 -7.31 -30.43 -8.61
N LEU A 234 -7.05 -30.16 -7.33
CA LEU A 234 -5.69 -30.20 -6.80
C LEU A 234 -5.37 -31.64 -6.42
N TYR A 235 -4.32 -32.19 -7.03
CA TYR A 235 -3.73 -33.46 -6.63
C TYR A 235 -2.34 -33.18 -6.08
N GLY A 236 -2.04 -33.73 -4.90
CA GLY A 236 -0.71 -33.75 -4.32
C GLY A 236 -0.45 -35.15 -3.77
N GLU A 237 0.70 -35.72 -4.12
CA GLU A 237 1.23 -36.90 -3.47
C GLU A 237 2.14 -36.45 -2.32
N TRP A 238 1.93 -37.00 -1.13
CA TRP A 238 2.75 -36.73 0.04
C TRP A 238 3.25 -38.06 0.61
N GLY A 239 4.54 -38.13 0.93
CA GLY A 239 5.17 -39.31 1.56
C GLY A 239 6.23 -40.04 0.73
N GLY A 240 6.54 -39.59 -0.48
CA GLY A 240 7.72 -40.03 -1.23
C GLY A 240 9.00 -39.24 -0.87
N ALA A 241 10.17 -39.77 -1.21
CA ALA A 241 11.47 -39.20 -0.86
C ALA A 241 11.76 -37.84 -1.54
N GLY A 242 11.10 -37.53 -2.65
CA GLY A 242 11.18 -36.26 -3.37
C GLY A 242 10.01 -35.31 -3.09
N GLY A 243 9.08 -35.65 -2.18
CA GLY A 243 7.93 -34.80 -1.86
C GLY A 243 7.07 -34.52 -3.11
N TYR A 244 6.77 -33.24 -3.39
CA TYR A 244 5.99 -32.83 -4.57
C TYR A 244 6.71 -33.06 -5.92
N SER A 245 7.99 -33.43 -5.90
CA SER A 245 8.76 -33.71 -7.13
C SER A 245 8.74 -35.18 -7.55
N ASP A 246 8.22 -36.07 -6.68
CA ASP A 246 7.96 -37.44 -7.06
C ASP A 246 6.79 -37.41 -8.06
N GLY A 247 7.13 -37.54 -9.35
CA GLY A 247 6.17 -37.44 -10.44
C GLY A 247 5.03 -38.46 -10.34
N VAL A 248 4.08 -38.37 -11.29
CA VAL A 248 2.84 -39.17 -11.29
C VAL A 248 3.13 -40.67 -11.24
N GLY A 249 3.08 -41.26 -10.04
CA GLY A 249 3.01 -42.70 -9.86
C GLY A 249 1.76 -43.22 -10.58
N ALA A 250 1.90 -44.34 -11.32
CA ALA A 250 0.84 -44.89 -12.15
C ALA A 250 -0.52 -44.91 -11.43
N LEU A 251 -1.40 -43.97 -11.80
CA LEU A 251 -2.75 -43.81 -11.25
C LEU A 251 -3.58 -45.05 -11.61
N ARG A 252 -3.53 -46.08 -10.77
CA ARG A 252 -4.56 -47.11 -10.79
C ARG A 252 -5.83 -46.49 -10.23
N GLY A 253 -6.77 -46.24 -11.14
CA GLY A 253 -8.03 -45.54 -10.97
C GLY A 253 -8.59 -45.52 -9.54
N ILE A 254 -8.63 -44.32 -8.97
CA ILE A 254 -9.48 -44.01 -7.82
C ILE A 254 -10.90 -43.89 -8.35
N SER A 255 -11.59 -45.02 -8.42
CA SER A 255 -13.05 -45.05 -8.48
C SER A 255 -13.55 -44.95 -7.04
N CYS A 256 -14.12 -43.81 -6.64
CA CYS A 256 -14.97 -43.77 -5.45
C CYS A 256 -16.20 -42.88 -5.63
N CYS A 257 -17.35 -43.55 -5.53
CA CYS A 257 -18.65 -43.07 -5.09
C CYS A 257 -19.37 -42.02 -5.96
N GLY A 258 -20.06 -42.51 -6.98
CA GLY A 258 -21.30 -41.89 -7.41
C GLY A 258 -22.36 -42.04 -6.32
N SER A 259 -22.70 -40.93 -5.66
CA SER A 259 -23.97 -40.78 -4.95
C SER A 259 -24.58 -39.45 -5.35
N ARG A 260 -25.76 -39.54 -5.96
CA ARG A 260 -26.62 -38.42 -6.33
C ARG A 260 -27.06 -37.67 -5.07
N SER A 261 -26.40 -36.56 -4.72
CA SER A 261 -27.05 -35.49 -3.95
C SER A 261 -26.52 -34.14 -4.40
N SER A 262 -27.45 -33.29 -4.80
CA SER A 262 -27.28 -31.98 -5.42
C SER A 262 -26.88 -30.88 -4.43
N SER A 263 -25.87 -31.13 -3.60
CA SER A 263 -25.28 -30.10 -2.75
C SER A 263 -23.78 -30.07 -2.99
N THR A 264 -23.28 -28.88 -3.29
CA THR A 264 -21.87 -28.49 -3.48
C THR A 264 -21.03 -28.67 -2.21
N SER A 265 -20.99 -29.88 -1.66
CA SER A 265 -19.97 -30.28 -0.71
C SER A 265 -18.79 -30.82 -1.52
N SER A 266 -17.73 -30.02 -1.64
CA SER A 266 -16.41 -30.47 -2.04
C SER A 266 -15.92 -31.50 -1.01
N THR A 267 -16.29 -32.76 -1.21
CA THR A 267 -15.81 -33.87 -0.38
C THR A 267 -14.36 -34.11 -0.77
N SER A 268 -13.41 -33.60 0.02
CA SER A 268 -12.01 -34.01 -0.05
C SER A 268 -11.90 -35.44 0.45
N SER A 269 -12.17 -36.42 -0.41
CA SER A 269 -11.89 -37.82 -0.11
C SER A 269 -10.39 -38.08 -0.30
N GLY A 270 -9.60 -37.74 0.72
CA GLY A 270 -8.24 -38.23 0.84
C GLY A 270 -8.28 -39.71 1.18
N SER A 271 -7.95 -40.58 0.21
CA SER A 271 -7.62 -41.96 0.53
C SER A 271 -6.28 -41.93 1.25
N PHE A 272 -6.29 -41.82 2.58
CA PHE A 272 -5.13 -42.13 3.40
C PHE A 272 -4.82 -43.60 3.16
N THR A 273 -3.91 -43.89 2.25
CA THR A 273 -3.17 -45.14 2.35
C THR A 273 -2.63 -45.17 3.77
N ARG A 274 -2.83 -46.28 4.49
CA ARG A 274 -2.11 -46.56 5.75
C ARG A 274 -0.63 -46.67 5.38
N GLY A 275 -0.01 -45.53 5.15
CA GLY A 275 1.17 -45.38 4.31
C GLY A 275 2.33 -44.92 5.15
N ARG A 276 2.95 -45.87 5.85
CA ARG A 276 4.25 -45.78 6.54
C ARG A 276 4.35 -44.68 7.61
N ALA A 277 5.21 -44.90 8.59
CA ALA A 277 5.59 -43.84 9.52
C ALA A 277 6.05 -42.62 8.70
N PRO A 278 5.75 -41.38 9.13
CA PRO A 278 6.24 -40.19 8.45
C PRO A 278 7.74 -40.35 8.20
N PRO A 279 8.25 -39.98 7.00
CA PRO A 279 9.67 -40.05 6.75
C PRO A 279 10.41 -39.29 7.86
N PRO A 280 11.57 -39.79 8.32
CA PRO A 280 12.33 -39.11 9.36
C PRO A 280 12.64 -37.67 8.93
N LEU A 281 12.62 -36.74 9.89
CA LEU A 281 12.94 -35.34 9.63
C LEU A 281 14.38 -35.23 9.12
N ASP A 282 14.52 -34.84 7.85
CA ASP A 282 15.82 -34.59 7.22
C ASP A 282 16.11 -33.08 7.21
N LEU A 283 16.99 -32.65 8.13
CA LEU A 283 17.46 -31.27 8.23
C LEU A 283 18.73 -31.01 7.41
N GLU A 284 19.36 -32.04 6.82
CA GLU A 284 20.62 -31.90 6.08
C GLU A 284 20.50 -30.87 4.94
N PRO A 285 19.48 -30.90 4.06
CA PRO A 285 19.38 -29.96 2.95
C PRO A 285 19.17 -28.51 3.39
N GLN A 286 18.54 -28.30 4.55
CA GLN A 286 18.25 -26.96 5.08
C GLN A 286 19.48 -26.33 5.72
N LEU A 287 20.34 -27.14 6.35
CA LEU A 287 21.49 -26.68 7.12
C LEU A 287 22.81 -26.72 6.35
N ALA A 288 22.91 -27.52 5.28
CA ALA A 288 24.16 -27.74 4.56
C ALA A 288 24.81 -26.43 4.06
N ALA A 289 24.03 -25.50 3.52
CA ALA A 289 24.55 -24.23 3.00
C ALA A 289 25.12 -23.33 4.11
N ALA A 290 24.47 -23.28 5.27
CA ALA A 290 24.93 -22.50 6.42
C ALA A 290 26.20 -23.12 7.02
N VAL A 291 26.23 -24.44 7.20
CA VAL A 291 27.40 -25.13 7.78
C VAL A 291 28.61 -25.12 6.84
N ALA A 292 28.40 -25.05 5.51
CA ALA A 292 29.49 -24.96 4.53
C ALA A 292 30.36 -23.70 4.71
N THR A 293 29.89 -22.66 5.38
CA THR A 293 30.69 -21.45 5.63
C THR A 293 31.76 -21.64 6.71
N CYS A 294 31.68 -22.70 7.51
CA CYS A 294 32.59 -22.96 8.63
C CYS A 294 33.90 -23.67 8.25
N ASP A 295 34.13 -23.95 6.95
CA ASP A 295 35.30 -24.66 6.42
C ASP A 295 35.66 -25.94 7.20
N LEU A 296 34.88 -27.00 7.00
CA LEU A 296 35.11 -28.31 7.63
C LEU A 296 36.42 -28.98 7.16
N GLY A 297 37.04 -28.53 6.07
CA GLY A 297 38.17 -29.21 5.44
C GLY A 297 37.87 -30.69 5.17
N SER A 298 38.71 -31.57 5.72
CA SER A 298 38.51 -33.03 5.66
C SER A 298 37.82 -33.63 6.89
N ALA A 299 37.38 -32.80 7.83
CA ALA A 299 36.70 -33.25 9.04
C ALA A 299 35.23 -33.59 8.74
N LYS A 300 34.64 -34.43 9.59
CA LYS A 300 33.21 -34.78 9.55
C LYS A 300 32.54 -34.24 10.81
N ALA A 301 31.51 -33.44 10.65
CA ALA A 301 30.72 -32.92 11.77
C ALA A 301 29.42 -33.70 11.90
N ILE A 302 29.07 -34.08 13.13
CA ILE A 302 27.80 -34.72 13.48
C ILE A 302 27.08 -33.78 14.44
N ALA A 303 25.99 -33.18 13.99
CA ALA A 303 25.13 -32.34 14.81
C ALA A 303 23.92 -33.15 15.29
N THR A 304 23.70 -33.19 16.59
CA THR A 304 22.45 -33.67 17.19
C THR A 304 21.58 -32.46 17.46
N ILE A 305 20.41 -32.40 16.83
CA ILE A 305 19.53 -31.23 16.84
C ILE A 305 18.19 -31.64 17.43
N GLU A 306 17.77 -30.96 18.48
CA GLU A 306 16.42 -31.09 19.04
C GLU A 306 15.53 -29.95 18.51
N THR A 307 14.33 -30.31 18.06
CA THR A 307 13.35 -29.40 17.47
C THR A 307 11.97 -29.59 18.09
N THR A 308 11.19 -28.52 18.13
CA THR A 308 9.73 -28.56 18.38
C THR A 308 8.97 -28.31 17.07
N TYR A 309 7.71 -27.90 17.14
CA TYR A 309 6.88 -27.58 15.97
C TYR A 309 7.46 -26.51 15.04
N SER A 310 8.25 -25.58 15.57
CA SER A 310 8.66 -24.39 14.80
C SER A 310 10.07 -23.88 15.10
N GLU A 311 10.80 -24.48 16.05
CA GLU A 311 12.09 -23.96 16.46
C GLU A 311 13.07 -25.08 16.83
N ILE A 312 14.36 -24.72 16.77
CA ILE A 312 15.46 -25.50 17.33
C ILE A 312 15.49 -25.17 18.83
N VAL A 313 15.59 -26.19 19.68
CA VAL A 313 15.66 -26.03 21.15
C VAL A 313 16.98 -26.50 21.74
N ASP A 314 17.72 -27.36 21.02
CA ASP A 314 19.07 -27.77 21.41
C ASP A 314 19.91 -28.13 20.18
N VAL A 315 21.21 -27.86 20.26
CA VAL A 315 22.21 -28.20 19.24
C VAL A 315 23.47 -28.68 19.94
N ALA A 316 23.89 -29.91 19.63
CA ALA A 316 25.15 -30.47 20.10
C ALA A 316 26.00 -30.95 18.92
N VAL A 317 27.18 -30.37 18.73
CA VAL A 317 28.08 -30.71 17.61
C VAL A 317 29.28 -31.52 18.08
N THR A 318 29.52 -32.65 17.43
CA THR A 318 30.74 -33.45 17.59
C THR A 318 31.49 -33.52 16.26
N ILE A 319 32.82 -33.38 16.27
CA ILE A 319 33.66 -33.39 15.07
C ILE A 319 34.57 -34.62 15.11
N ASP A 320 34.44 -35.48 14.10
CA ASP A 320 35.36 -36.57 13.81
C ASP A 320 36.57 -35.99 13.03
N GLY A 321 37.72 -35.84 13.70
CA GLY A 321 38.96 -35.31 13.11
C GLY A 321 39.69 -34.30 14.00
N VAL A 322 40.45 -33.39 13.38
CA VAL A 322 41.07 -32.25 14.08
C VAL A 322 39.98 -31.24 14.40
N SER A 323 39.53 -31.23 15.66
CA SER A 323 38.53 -30.28 16.17
C SER A 323 39.21 -29.07 16.80
N THR A 324 38.76 -27.87 16.44
CA THR A 324 39.05 -26.64 17.20
C THR A 324 37.76 -26.14 17.84
N PRO A 325 37.81 -25.56 19.06
CA PRO A 325 36.63 -24.97 19.68
C PRO A 325 35.92 -23.95 18.78
N SER A 326 36.68 -23.19 17.98
CA SER A 326 36.11 -22.22 17.04
C SER A 326 35.31 -22.86 15.90
N LEU A 327 35.68 -24.06 15.45
CA LEU A 327 34.94 -24.78 14.40
C LEU A 327 33.62 -25.30 14.95
N VAL A 328 33.60 -25.83 16.18
CA VAL A 328 32.37 -26.26 16.87
C VAL A 328 31.41 -25.09 17.02
N THR A 329 31.88 -23.96 17.57
CA THR A 329 31.06 -22.74 17.74
C THR A 329 30.53 -22.21 16.42
N CYS A 330 31.34 -22.20 15.35
CA CYS A 330 30.86 -21.75 14.03
C CYS A 330 29.67 -22.60 13.54
N ILE A 331 29.74 -23.92 13.67
CA ILE A 331 28.69 -24.82 13.20
C ILE A 331 27.43 -24.66 14.04
N GLU A 332 27.57 -24.53 15.36
CA GLU A 332 26.44 -24.27 16.26
C GLU A 332 25.75 -22.94 15.92
N ASP A 333 26.52 -21.86 15.77
CA ASP A 333 26.00 -20.54 15.39
C ASP A 333 25.31 -20.57 14.02
N ALA A 334 25.88 -21.28 13.05
CA ALA A 334 25.28 -21.45 11.72
C ALA A 334 23.94 -22.20 11.77
N ILE A 335 23.83 -23.25 12.60
CA ILE A 335 22.59 -24.00 12.80
C ILE A 335 21.54 -23.12 13.49
N TRP A 336 21.91 -22.41 14.58
CA TRP A 336 21.01 -21.49 15.29
C TRP A 336 20.53 -20.32 14.42
N GLY A 337 21.38 -19.82 13.52
CA GLY A 337 21.06 -18.75 12.60
C GLY A 337 20.19 -19.15 11.40
N THR A 338 19.91 -20.45 11.22
CA THR A 338 19.17 -20.94 10.04
C THR A 338 17.70 -21.14 10.36
N PRO A 339 16.77 -20.45 9.67
CA PRO A 339 15.35 -20.74 9.79
C PRO A 339 15.07 -22.14 9.22
N ILE A 340 14.51 -23.03 10.04
CA ILE A 340 14.13 -24.38 9.64
C ILE A 340 12.62 -24.51 9.44
N THR A 341 12.22 -25.39 8.53
CA THR A 341 10.83 -25.82 8.34
C THR A 341 10.68 -27.24 8.87
N VAL A 342 9.90 -27.40 9.94
CA VAL A 342 9.54 -28.70 10.52
C VAL A 342 8.11 -29.06 10.09
N PRO A 343 7.85 -30.23 9.49
CA PRO A 343 6.49 -30.68 9.18
C PRO A 343 5.63 -30.76 10.46
N GLN A 344 4.35 -30.39 10.37
CA GLN A 344 3.41 -30.11 11.48
C GLN A 344 3.09 -31.26 12.48
N HIS A 345 3.88 -32.34 12.53
CA HIS A 345 3.55 -33.55 13.29
C HIS A 345 4.54 -33.94 14.38
N PHE A 346 5.57 -33.15 14.66
CA PHE A 346 6.57 -33.46 15.69
C PHE A 346 6.48 -32.50 16.89
N MET A 347 5.94 -32.95 18.01
CA MET A 347 5.90 -32.17 19.27
C MET A 347 7.31 -31.89 19.80
N HIS A 348 8.16 -32.91 19.79
CA HIS A 348 9.59 -32.86 20.09
C HIS A 348 10.28 -33.94 19.26
N HIS A 349 11.38 -33.59 18.59
CA HIS A 349 12.14 -34.55 17.81
C HIS A 349 13.63 -34.24 17.84
N THR A 350 14.43 -35.27 18.10
CA THR A 350 15.88 -35.22 18.02
C THR A 350 16.35 -35.92 16.74
N THR A 351 17.05 -35.21 15.88
CA THR A 351 17.64 -35.75 14.65
C THR A 351 19.16 -35.59 14.64
N LYS A 352 19.84 -36.50 13.93
CA LYS A 352 21.29 -36.43 13.73
C LYS A 352 21.58 -36.08 12.29
N VAL A 353 22.28 -34.97 12.09
CA VAL A 353 22.69 -34.47 10.78
C VAL A 353 24.19 -34.63 10.65
N VAL A 354 24.65 -35.10 9.49
CA VAL A 354 26.08 -35.34 9.24
C VAL A 354 26.54 -34.42 8.11
N PHE A 355 27.55 -33.60 8.39
CA PHE A 355 28.18 -32.69 7.43
C PHE A 355 29.63 -33.11 7.15
N GLY A 356 30.12 -32.79 5.95
CA GLY A 356 31.49 -33.13 5.51
C GLY A 356 31.52 -34.33 4.57
N ALA A 357 32.74 -34.80 4.24
CA ALA A 357 32.95 -35.72 3.13
C ALA A 357 32.22 -37.06 3.32
N ARG A 358 31.11 -37.24 2.60
CA ARG A 358 30.62 -38.55 2.18
C ARG A 358 31.53 -39.02 1.04
N THR A 359 32.58 -39.77 1.38
CA THR A 359 33.39 -40.48 0.36
C THR A 359 32.59 -41.55 -0.33
#